data_AF-A0A519YZG1-F1
#
_entry.id   AF-A0A519YZG1-F1
#
_cell.length_a   1.000
_cell.length_b   1.000
_cell.length_c   1.000
_cell.angle_alpha   90.00
_cell.angle_beta   90.00
_cell.angle_gamma   90.00
#
_symmetry.space_group_name_H-M   'P 1'
#
loop_
_entity.id
_entity.type
_entity.pdbx_description
1 polymer ?
#
loop_
_entity_poly.entity_id
_entity_poly.type
_entity_poly.pdbx_seq_one_letter_code
_entity_poly.pdbx_strand_id
1 'polypeptide(L)'
;MNWLDNVSSDSDQRIAPACLYQGHWRHRLHPHGDMMLCRVVIDVAEPRVVAAQITENGLVEDLDASDLEELSQVMLAQEVHHRPTSWGLTACAMLPAWAKPTFSESQIEELERIQGYLIEASDESVDTVLKLRDQFLQGIGMTHHDVHRAVRQPPEYGTSLRKGGRGLAS
;
A
#
# COMPACT_ATOMS: atom_id res chain seq x y z
N MET A 1 -14.90 -6.68 31.21
CA MET A 1 -13.52 -7.03 30.85
C MET A 1 -13.27 -6.55 29.43
N ASN A 2 -12.35 -5.61 29.21
CA ASN A 2 -11.94 -5.19 27.88
C ASN A 2 -10.97 -6.24 27.33
N TRP A 3 -11.43 -7.08 26.40
CA TRP A 3 -10.58 -8.09 25.75
C TRP A 3 -9.37 -7.46 25.03
N LEU A 4 -9.47 -6.19 24.64
CA LEU A 4 -8.39 -5.37 24.08
C LEU A 4 -7.20 -5.21 25.04
N ASP A 5 -7.41 -5.26 26.36
CA ASP A 5 -6.33 -5.16 27.35
C ASP A 5 -5.53 -6.46 27.49
N ASN A 6 -6.05 -7.59 26.98
CA ASN A 6 -5.32 -8.86 26.86
C ASN A 6 -4.53 -8.99 25.54
N VAL A 7 -4.55 -7.96 24.69
CA VAL A 7 -3.86 -7.94 23.38
C VAL A 7 -2.44 -7.39 23.54
N SER A 8 -1.67 -7.98 24.46
CA SER A 8 -0.25 -7.72 24.60
C SER A 8 0.52 -9.01 24.37
N SER A 9 1.48 -8.94 23.44
CA SER A 9 2.65 -9.80 23.34
C SER A 9 2.53 -11.12 22.56
N ASP A 10 2.44 -11.02 21.23
CA ASP A 10 3.14 -12.00 20.36
C ASP A 10 3.74 -11.36 19.09
N SER A 11 3.44 -10.10 18.80
CA SER A 11 4.08 -9.29 17.76
C SER A 11 4.56 -7.97 18.37
N ASP A 12 5.73 -7.98 19.00
CA ASP A 12 6.22 -6.87 19.85
C ASP A 12 6.66 -5.60 19.07
N GLN A 13 6.36 -5.50 17.78
CA GLN A 13 6.60 -4.29 16.99
C GLN A 13 5.27 -3.69 16.55
N ARG A 14 4.85 -2.63 17.28
CA ARG A 14 3.86 -1.71 16.76
C ARG A 14 4.38 -1.14 15.44
N ILE A 15 3.63 -1.34 14.36
CA ILE A 15 3.92 -0.69 13.07
C ILE A 15 3.91 0.81 13.32
N ALA A 16 5.04 1.46 13.03
CA ALA A 16 5.15 2.89 13.15
C ALA A 16 4.16 3.56 12.18
N PRO A 17 3.49 4.66 12.57
CA PRO A 17 2.72 5.46 11.63
C PRO A 17 3.60 5.86 10.44
N ALA A 18 3.03 5.80 9.24
CA ALA A 18 3.77 6.11 8.02
C ALA A 18 4.26 7.57 8.04
N CYS A 19 5.46 7.79 7.51
CA CYS A 19 6.02 9.11 7.30
C CYS A 19 6.21 9.32 5.80
N LEU A 20 5.13 9.76 5.14
CA LEU A 20 5.07 9.77 3.68
C LEU A 20 5.68 11.04 3.06
N TYR A 21 6.42 10.84 1.98
CA TYR A 21 6.93 11.90 1.11
C TYR A 21 6.61 11.56 -0.35
N GLN A 22 6.19 12.55 -1.11
CA GLN A 22 5.92 12.42 -2.54
C GLN A 22 6.81 13.34 -3.38
N GLY A 23 7.05 12.94 -4.63
CA GLY A 23 7.77 13.78 -5.57
C GLY A 23 7.95 13.08 -6.91
N HIS A 24 8.96 13.53 -7.66
CA HIS A 24 9.32 12.92 -8.93
C HIS A 24 10.70 12.29 -8.84
N TRP A 25 10.86 11.18 -9.53
CA TRP A 25 12.12 10.44 -9.59
C TRP A 25 12.37 9.95 -11.01
N ARG A 26 13.64 9.86 -11.39
CA ARG A 26 14.03 9.22 -12.67
C ARG A 26 14.53 7.82 -12.39
N HIS A 27 13.88 6.83 -12.99
CA HIS A 27 14.19 5.43 -12.78
C HIS A 27 14.28 4.71 -14.13
N ARG A 28 15.22 3.77 -14.23
CA ARG A 28 15.37 2.92 -15.41
C ARG A 28 14.74 1.58 -15.07
N LEU A 29 13.66 1.22 -15.76
CA LEU A 29 12.91 -0.02 -15.51
C LEU A 29 13.68 -1.27 -15.93
N HIS A 30 14.56 -1.17 -16.94
CA HIS A 30 15.31 -2.32 -17.46
C HIS A 30 16.77 -1.90 -17.71
N PRO A 31 17.78 -2.76 -17.52
CA PRO A 31 19.21 -2.36 -17.53
C PRO A 31 19.70 -1.52 -18.72
N HIS A 32 19.07 -1.69 -19.88
CA HIS A 32 19.39 -1.00 -21.13
C HIS A 32 18.32 -0.02 -21.62
N GLY A 33 17.29 0.25 -20.81
CA GLY A 33 16.21 1.18 -21.13
C GLY A 33 16.57 2.64 -20.84
N ASP A 34 15.73 3.53 -21.36
CA ASP A 34 15.79 4.96 -21.03
C ASP A 34 15.37 5.21 -19.58
N MET A 35 15.83 6.34 -19.03
CA MET A 35 15.36 6.82 -17.72
C MET A 35 13.96 7.37 -17.88
N MET A 36 13.01 6.81 -17.15
CA MET A 36 11.62 7.23 -17.16
C MET A 36 11.33 8.17 -15.98
N LEU A 37 10.53 9.21 -16.22
CA LEU A 37 10.02 10.08 -15.16
C LEU A 37 8.84 9.43 -14.43
N CYS A 38 9.07 9.07 -13.18
CA CYS A 38 8.04 8.54 -12.28
C CYS A 38 7.61 9.62 -11.29
N ARG A 39 6.33 9.66 -10.96
CA ARG A 39 5.86 10.20 -9.69
C ARG A 39 5.95 9.09 -8.64
N VAL A 40 6.43 9.42 -7.45
CA VAL A 40 6.72 8.45 -6.39
C VAL A 40 6.14 8.91 -5.06
N VAL A 41 5.83 7.95 -4.21
CA VAL A 41 5.60 8.12 -2.79
C VAL A 41 6.49 7.15 -2.03
N ILE A 42 7.21 7.65 -1.05
CA ILE A 42 8.03 6.84 -0.15
C ILE A 42 7.51 6.97 1.27
N ASP A 43 7.71 5.92 2.05
CA ASP A 43 7.62 5.97 3.50
C ASP A 43 9.04 5.99 4.07
N VAL A 44 9.33 6.94 4.94
CA VAL A 44 10.64 7.01 5.62
C VAL A 44 10.61 6.40 7.02
N ALA A 45 9.43 6.10 7.57
CA ALA A 45 9.30 5.34 8.83
C ALA A 45 9.61 3.86 8.60
N GLU A 46 9.18 3.33 7.45
CA GLU A 46 9.62 2.05 6.89
C GLU A 46 10.27 2.34 5.53
N PRO A 47 11.60 2.57 5.45
CA PRO A 47 12.31 3.10 4.28
C PRO A 47 12.08 2.33 2.96
N ARG A 48 11.00 2.65 2.26
CA ARG A 48 10.58 2.00 1.00
C ARG A 48 9.75 2.92 0.13
N VAL A 49 9.63 2.56 -1.15
CA VAL A 49 8.69 3.18 -2.09
C VAL A 49 7.34 2.48 -1.93
N VAL A 50 6.31 3.23 -1.55
CA VAL A 50 4.96 2.69 -1.30
C VAL A 50 4.06 2.76 -2.53
N ALA A 51 4.36 3.65 -3.47
CA ALA A 51 3.70 3.75 -4.76
C ALA A 51 4.59 4.49 -5.76
N ALA A 52 4.57 4.07 -7.02
CA ALA A 52 5.20 4.81 -8.11
C ALA A 52 4.41 4.61 -9.39
N GLN A 53 4.40 5.65 -10.23
CA GLN A 53 3.72 5.63 -11.51
C GLN A 53 4.53 6.41 -12.54
N ILE A 54 4.70 5.84 -13.73
CA ILE A 54 5.29 6.52 -14.88
C ILE A 54 4.38 7.67 -15.29
N THR A 55 4.96 8.82 -15.64
CA THR A 55 4.21 10.02 -16.08
C THR A 55 4.81 10.67 -17.33
N GLU A 56 5.69 9.97 -18.03
CA GLU A 56 6.42 10.49 -19.18
C GLU A 56 5.75 10.16 -20.51
N ASN A 57 5.84 11.07 -21.48
CA ASN A 57 5.35 10.86 -22.86
C ASN A 57 3.87 10.48 -22.99
N GLY A 58 3.04 10.88 -22.01
CA GLY A 58 1.61 10.53 -21.98
C GLY A 58 1.32 9.10 -21.53
N LEU A 59 2.35 8.32 -21.18
CA LEU A 59 2.20 7.03 -20.52
C LEU A 59 1.92 7.26 -19.04
N VAL A 60 0.86 6.62 -18.55
CA VAL A 60 0.48 6.60 -17.14
C VAL A 60 0.33 5.14 -16.75
N GLU A 61 1.35 4.60 -16.11
CA GLU A 61 1.44 3.17 -15.78
C GLU A 61 2.00 3.00 -14.37
N ASP A 62 1.29 2.26 -13.54
CA ASP A 62 1.73 1.94 -12.17
C ASP A 62 2.89 0.95 -12.23
N LEU A 63 3.93 1.20 -11.45
CA LEU A 63 5.05 0.27 -11.31
C LEU A 63 4.57 -0.95 -10.52
N ASP A 64 5.05 -2.13 -10.92
CA ASP A 64 4.72 -3.38 -10.23
C ASP A 64 5.55 -3.56 -8.93
N ALA A 65 5.28 -4.65 -8.19
CA ALA A 65 5.96 -4.90 -6.92
C ALA A 65 7.49 -5.06 -7.08
N SER A 66 7.96 -5.65 -8.18
CA SER A 66 9.39 -5.86 -8.42
C SER A 66 10.08 -4.53 -8.74
N ASP A 67 9.45 -3.70 -9.58
CA ASP A 67 9.95 -2.37 -9.92
C ASP A 67 10.01 -1.45 -8.67
N LEU A 68 9.01 -1.54 -7.79
CA LEU A 68 8.99 -0.79 -6.53
C LEU A 68 10.08 -1.24 -5.56
N GLU A 69 10.37 -2.54 -5.49
CA GLU A 69 11.47 -3.06 -4.68
C GLU A 69 12.83 -2.57 -5.21
N GLU A 70 13.07 -2.67 -6.52
CA GLU A 70 14.30 -2.16 -7.15
C GLU A 70 14.46 -0.65 -6.89
N LEU A 71 13.41 0.13 -7.12
CA LEU A 71 13.43 1.57 -6.88
C LEU A 71 13.67 1.89 -5.39
N SER A 72 13.11 1.10 -4.48
CA SER A 72 13.38 1.22 -3.04
C SER A 72 14.86 1.04 -2.75
N GLN A 73 15.49 -0.02 -3.29
CA GLN A 73 16.93 -0.25 -3.11
C GLN A 73 17.79 0.88 -3.69
N VAL A 74 17.42 1.41 -4.85
CA VAL A 74 18.13 2.54 -5.48
C VAL A 74 18.05 3.81 -4.63
N MET A 75 16.88 4.12 -4.07
CA MET A 75 16.69 5.30 -3.20
C MET A 75 17.33 5.11 -1.83
N LEU A 76 17.35 3.88 -1.31
CA LEU A 76 18.06 3.51 -0.08
C LEU A 76 19.57 3.68 -0.24
N ALA A 77 20.15 3.20 -1.34
CA ALA A 77 21.57 3.33 -1.64
C ALA A 77 22.02 4.80 -1.79
N GLN A 78 21.10 5.69 -2.14
CA GLN A 78 21.31 7.14 -2.21
C GLN A 78 20.94 7.88 -0.91
N GLU A 79 20.58 7.14 0.14
CA GLU A 79 20.23 7.68 1.46
C GLU A 79 19.07 8.70 1.44
N VAL A 80 18.17 8.61 0.45
CA VAL A 80 17.07 9.58 0.25
C VAL A 80 16.20 9.71 1.50
N HIS A 81 15.96 8.61 2.21
CA HIS A 81 15.15 8.52 3.41
C HIS A 81 15.66 9.39 4.59
N HIS A 82 16.96 9.71 4.65
CA HIS A 82 17.50 10.57 5.71
C HIS A 82 17.09 12.04 5.55
N ARG A 83 17.03 12.52 4.30
CA ARG A 83 16.74 13.94 3.97
C ARG A 83 15.91 14.03 2.69
N PRO A 84 14.67 13.52 2.66
CA PRO A 84 13.86 13.46 1.44
C PRO A 84 13.64 14.84 0.79
N THR A 85 13.59 15.90 1.59
CA THR A 85 13.42 17.28 1.10
C THR A 85 14.61 17.81 0.31
N SER A 86 15.85 17.38 0.58
CA SER A 86 17.01 17.79 -0.23
C SER A 86 17.01 17.16 -1.62
N TRP A 87 16.23 16.09 -1.79
CA TRP A 87 15.97 15.43 -3.07
C TRP A 87 14.73 16.00 -3.79
N GLY A 88 14.13 17.06 -3.26
CA GLY A 88 12.94 17.69 -3.84
C GLY A 88 11.63 16.98 -3.53
N LEU A 89 11.61 16.02 -2.60
CA LEU A 89 10.39 15.38 -2.14
C LEU A 89 9.67 16.28 -1.11
N THR A 90 8.35 16.20 -1.08
CA THR A 90 7.49 16.98 -0.18
C THR A 90 6.69 16.03 0.70
N ALA A 91 6.62 16.31 2.00
CA ALA A 91 5.83 15.51 2.93
C ALA A 91 4.34 15.49 2.52
N CYS A 92 3.70 14.34 2.68
CA CYS A 92 2.25 14.20 2.57
C CYS A 92 1.70 13.41 3.76
N ALA A 93 0.52 13.80 4.25
CA ALA A 93 -0.11 13.09 5.37
C ALA A 93 -0.77 11.78 4.91
N MET A 94 -1.28 11.76 3.68
CA MET A 94 -2.00 10.64 3.09
C MET A 94 -1.46 10.36 1.69
N LEU A 95 -1.70 9.14 1.20
CA LEU A 95 -1.42 8.76 -0.16
C LEU A 95 -2.15 9.69 -1.14
N PRO A 96 -1.48 10.17 -2.19
CA PRO A 96 -2.12 10.92 -3.26
C PRO A 96 -3.19 10.07 -3.96
N ALA A 97 -4.23 10.72 -4.52
CA ALA A 97 -5.35 10.01 -5.16
C ALA A 97 -4.96 9.12 -6.37
N TRP A 98 -3.78 9.34 -6.94
CA TRP A 98 -3.27 8.49 -8.03
C TRP A 98 -2.55 7.24 -7.52
N ALA A 99 -2.09 7.25 -6.28
CA ALA A 99 -1.24 6.21 -5.75
C ALA A 99 -2.06 4.96 -5.45
N LYS A 100 -1.65 3.84 -6.03
CA LYS A 100 -2.13 2.53 -5.60
C LYS A 100 -1.27 2.07 -4.42
N PRO A 101 -1.82 1.93 -3.21
CA PRO A 101 -1.05 1.52 -2.04
C PRO A 101 -0.46 0.12 -2.23
N THR A 102 0.81 -0.05 -1.84
CA THR A 102 1.39 -1.36 -1.53
C THR A 102 1.62 -1.47 -0.03
N PHE A 103 1.49 -2.68 0.50
CA PHE A 103 1.72 -2.98 1.91
C PHE A 103 3.05 -3.70 2.07
N SER A 104 3.76 -3.42 3.16
CA SER A 104 4.87 -4.27 3.58
C SER A 104 4.35 -5.56 4.21
N GLU A 105 5.22 -6.57 4.34
CA GLU A 105 4.87 -7.84 5.00
C GLU A 105 4.33 -7.61 6.41
N SER A 106 4.96 -6.73 7.21
CA SER A 106 4.47 -6.39 8.55
C SER A 106 3.06 -5.79 8.53
N GLN A 107 2.78 -4.90 7.57
CA GLN A 107 1.46 -4.32 7.37
C GLN A 107 0.43 -5.35 6.93
N ILE A 108 0.82 -6.34 6.12
CA ILE A 108 -0.04 -7.46 5.71
C ILE A 108 -0.35 -8.35 6.92
N GLU A 109 0.66 -8.76 7.69
CA GLU A 109 0.50 -9.59 8.90
C GLU A 109 -0.47 -8.92 9.91
N GLU A 110 -0.34 -7.61 10.10
CA GLU A 110 -1.23 -6.85 10.97
C GLU A 110 -2.67 -6.80 10.43
N LEU A 111 -2.84 -6.64 9.12
CA LEU A 111 -4.16 -6.68 8.49
C LEU A 111 -4.81 -8.06 8.62
N GLU A 112 -4.03 -9.13 8.44
CA GLU A 112 -4.49 -10.51 8.62
C GLU A 112 -4.88 -10.77 10.09
N ARG A 113 -4.11 -10.24 11.05
CA ARG A 113 -4.44 -10.31 12.48
C ARG A 113 -5.77 -9.59 12.78
N ILE A 114 -5.95 -8.37 12.28
CA ILE A 114 -7.20 -7.61 12.44
C ILE A 114 -8.37 -8.34 11.76
N GLN A 115 -8.14 -8.95 10.60
CA GLN A 115 -9.14 -9.75 9.90
C GLN A 115 -9.53 -11.00 10.70
N GLY A 116 -8.59 -11.65 11.39
CA GLY A 116 -8.87 -12.73 12.34
C GLY A 116 -9.84 -12.29 13.43
N TYR A 117 -9.64 -11.10 14.02
CA TYR A 117 -10.57 -10.55 15.00
C TYR A 117 -11.94 -10.23 14.43
N LEU A 118 -12.03 -9.79 13.17
CA LEU A 118 -13.32 -9.55 12.51
C LEU A 118 -14.11 -10.85 12.33
N ILE A 119 -13.44 -11.98 12.09
CA ILE A 119 -14.09 -13.29 11.94
C ILE A 119 -14.64 -13.77 13.29
N GLU A 120 -13.94 -13.50 14.38
CA GLU A 120 -14.33 -13.90 15.74
C GLU A 120 -15.28 -12.91 16.43
N ALA A 121 -15.43 -11.70 15.88
CA ALA A 121 -16.22 -10.64 16.48
C ALA A 121 -17.72 -10.97 16.54
N SER A 122 -18.34 -10.65 17.68
CA SER A 122 -19.79 -10.59 17.83
C SER A 122 -20.36 -9.26 17.33
N ASP A 123 -21.69 -9.18 17.19
CA ASP A 123 -22.40 -7.94 16.83
C ASP A 123 -22.08 -6.76 17.77
N GLU A 124 -21.73 -7.02 19.03
CA GLU A 124 -21.38 -5.98 20.01
C GLU A 124 -19.92 -5.48 19.88
N SER A 125 -19.04 -6.27 19.23
CA SER A 125 -17.60 -6.00 19.14
C SER A 125 -17.13 -5.68 17.72
N VAL A 126 -17.90 -6.02 16.69
CA VAL A 126 -17.59 -5.80 15.28
C VAL A 126 -17.24 -4.34 14.99
N ASP A 127 -18.03 -3.38 15.49
CA ASP A 127 -17.78 -1.94 15.29
C ASP A 127 -16.44 -1.48 15.89
N THR A 128 -15.99 -2.12 16.96
CA THR A 128 -14.72 -1.80 17.61
C THR A 128 -13.55 -2.31 16.77
N VAL A 129 -13.66 -3.54 16.23
CA VAL A 129 -12.62 -4.10 15.35
C VAL A 129 -12.56 -3.36 14.02
N LEU A 130 -13.70 -2.94 13.46
CA LEU A 130 -13.73 -2.09 12.27
C LEU A 130 -13.04 -0.74 12.50
N LYS A 131 -13.26 -0.11 13.67
CA LYS A 131 -12.52 1.11 14.05
C LYS A 131 -11.01 0.87 14.15
N LEU A 132 -10.59 -0.27 14.70
CA LEU A 132 -9.17 -0.65 14.77
C LEU A 132 -8.57 -0.75 13.35
N ARG A 133 -9.24 -1.46 12.44
CA ARG A 133 -8.81 -1.56 11.04
C ARG A 133 -8.70 -0.18 10.40
N ASP A 134 -9.73 0.65 10.53
CA ASP A 134 -9.78 1.96 9.89
C ASP A 134 -8.70 2.90 10.45
N GLN A 135 -8.41 2.83 11.75
CA GLN A 135 -7.31 3.55 12.39
C GLN A 135 -5.94 3.06 11.89
N PHE A 136 -5.77 1.75 11.75
CA PHE A 136 -4.54 1.16 11.22
C PHE A 136 -4.30 1.64 9.78
N LEU A 137 -5.30 1.51 8.89
CA LEU A 137 -5.21 1.93 7.50
C LEU A 137 -4.92 3.44 7.36
N GLN A 138 -5.55 4.27 8.20
CA GLN A 138 -5.25 5.71 8.25
C GLN A 138 -3.82 5.97 8.76
N GLY A 139 -3.35 5.19 9.74
CA GLY A 139 -2.00 5.30 10.29
C GLY A 139 -0.90 5.02 9.26
N ILE A 140 -1.16 4.18 8.27
CA ILE A 140 -0.26 3.93 7.13
C ILE A 140 -0.53 4.86 5.92
N GLY A 141 -1.36 5.89 6.12
CA GLY A 141 -1.60 6.96 5.15
C GLY A 141 -2.68 6.68 4.10
N MET A 142 -3.51 5.63 4.23
CA MET A 142 -4.62 5.40 3.30
C MET A 142 -5.74 6.42 3.48
N THR A 143 -6.21 7.02 2.39
CA THR A 143 -7.27 8.03 2.48
C THR A 143 -8.57 7.44 3.03
N HIS A 144 -9.42 8.26 3.62
CA HIS A 144 -10.77 7.84 4.03
C HIS A 144 -11.53 7.18 2.87
N HIS A 145 -11.35 7.69 1.65
CA HIS A 145 -11.99 7.13 0.47
C HIS A 145 -11.46 5.71 0.15
N ASP A 146 -10.16 5.47 0.27
CA ASP A 146 -9.57 4.14 0.02
C ASP A 146 -10.01 3.12 1.06
N VAL A 147 -10.04 3.53 2.34
CA VAL A 147 -10.62 2.74 3.43
C VAL A 147 -12.08 2.42 3.14
N HIS A 148 -12.87 3.41 2.75
CA HIS A 148 -14.30 3.23 2.47
C HIS A 148 -14.56 2.34 1.25
N ARG A 149 -13.69 2.39 0.23
CA ARG A 149 -13.72 1.54 -0.97
C ARG A 149 -13.42 0.09 -0.63
N ALA A 150 -12.35 -0.16 0.15
CA ALA A 150 -11.95 -1.50 0.57
C ALA A 150 -13.05 -2.26 1.33
N VAL A 151 -13.89 -1.54 2.07
CA VAL A 151 -15.01 -2.10 2.84
C VAL A 151 -16.22 -2.46 1.99
N ARG A 152 -16.43 -1.76 0.87
CA ARG A 152 -17.66 -1.86 0.07
C ARG A 152 -17.50 -2.66 -1.21
N GLN A 153 -16.27 -2.92 -1.66
CA GLN A 153 -16.04 -3.77 -2.81
C GLN A 153 -15.98 -5.23 -2.34
N PRO A 154 -16.84 -6.13 -2.84
CA PRO A 154 -16.58 -7.55 -2.71
C PRO A 154 -15.20 -7.83 -3.34
N PRO A 155 -14.42 -8.78 -2.79
CA PRO A 155 -13.14 -9.12 -3.38
C PRO A 155 -13.39 -9.65 -4.80
N GLU A 156 -13.16 -8.82 -5.82
CA GLU A 156 -13.08 -9.24 -7.22
C GLU A 156 -11.75 -9.98 -7.46
N TYR A 157 -11.38 -10.90 -6.55
CA TYR A 157 -10.43 -11.96 -6.85
C TYR A 157 -11.22 -13.13 -7.41
N GLY A 158 -11.31 -13.18 -8.74
CA GLY A 158 -11.54 -14.44 -9.44
C GLY A 158 -12.98 -14.75 -9.88
N THR A 159 -13.56 -13.89 -10.72
CA THR A 159 -14.48 -14.36 -11.77
C THR A 159 -13.90 -14.02 -13.13
N SER A 160 -12.78 -14.66 -13.46
CA SER A 160 -12.50 -15.02 -14.85
C SER A 160 -13.69 -15.84 -15.35
N LEU A 161 -14.64 -15.17 -16.00
CA LEU A 161 -15.72 -15.80 -16.73
C LEU A 161 -15.05 -16.69 -17.79
N ARG A 162 -14.96 -17.99 -17.50
CA ARG A 162 -14.51 -19.00 -18.43
C ARG A 162 -15.28 -18.81 -19.73
N LYS A 163 -14.55 -18.53 -20.81
CA LYS A 163 -15.00 -18.60 -22.20
C LYS A 163 -15.64 -19.99 -22.40
N GLY A 164 -16.95 -20.08 -22.20
CA GLY A 164 -17.75 -21.27 -22.48
C GLY A 164 -17.78 -21.49 -23.99
N GLY A 165 -17.46 -22.71 -24.38
CA GLY A 165 -17.16 -23.11 -25.76
C GLY A 165 -18.29 -22.83 -26.75
N ARG A 166 -17.89 -22.40 -27.95
CA ARG A 166 -18.70 -22.54 -29.14
C ARG A 166 -18.63 -23.99 -29.64
N GLY A 167 -19.81 -24.58 -29.83
CA GLY A 167 -20.07 -25.83 -30.55
C GLY A 167 -21.46 -26.31 -30.11
N LEU A 168 -22.44 -26.63 -30.95
CA LEU A 168 -22.64 -26.79 -32.40
C LEU A 168 -24.10 -26.28 -32.66
N ALA A 169 -24.72 -26.16 -33.82
CA ALA A 169 -24.59 -26.78 -35.13
C ALA A 169 -25.43 -25.97 -36.14
N SER A 170 -25.07 -26.01 -37.42
CA SER A 170 -26.01 -26.07 -38.53
C SER A 170 -25.42 -27.02 -39.55
#